data_AF-A0A1F7FYS9-F1
#
_entry.id   AF-A0A1F7FYS9-F1
#
_cell.length_a   1.000
_cell.length_b   1.000
_cell.length_c   1.000
_cell.angle_alpha   90.00
_cell.angle_beta   90.00
_cell.angle_gamma   90.00
#
_symmetry.space_group_name_H-M   'P 1'
#
loop_
_entity.id
_entity.type
_entity.pdbx_description
1 polymer ?
#
loop_
_entity_poly.entity_id
_entity_poly.type
_entity_poly.pdbx_seq_one_letter_code
_entity_poly.pdbx_strand_id
1 'polypeptide(L)'
;MIERYTQRQMGNIFSERHRFDLWLKIEFAVAEEWVQLGRVPEEAFKQMRARARFNARRMRDYEQQVEHEVVAFISTIEESLGDLSRYFHLGLTSSDVMDTALSLQMQEAWELLLPQLSRLIEKAGALAMKHRHTVMIGRTHGIHAEPITFGLKVLVWYEELRRALTRLEQARKETAVGKISGSVGNYAHVPPELEEKALAKLGLAPEPVSNQIVQRDRHAAALAALAILGGTLERIAVEIRSLQRTEIGELAEPFLEGQKGSSSMPHKRNPVLCERVSGMARMLRGFAHVAMENQPLWNERDISHSSAERVVLADAFILADYMLSKMFFVIDGLIVNAKRMEENIALTKGLIFSQRVLLALAKKGLPRDEAYRLVQEPAMRAHEEGKHFYSLIKDSREVRRYLSLVELSDVFSVDPSLRHVDDIFRRVGLLKPRDVDSRTSGGPRSKSSRSHSTRTKQSANAIQTTDEETGDVQAPAAQVPKKPASHRSRRGSRRRGSKKKPDVGSAGTGEIIK
;
A
#
# COMPACT_ATOMS: atom_id res chain seq x y z
N MET A 1 -16.26 -0.77 -8.21
CA MET A 1 -15.14 -0.06 -8.88
C MET A 1 -15.17 -0.41 -10.35
N ILE A 2 -14.84 0.55 -11.23
CA ILE A 2 -14.90 0.34 -12.67
C ILE A 2 -13.81 -0.62 -13.16
N GLU A 3 -14.10 -1.40 -14.20
CA GLU A 3 -13.21 -2.43 -14.78
C GLU A 3 -11.79 -1.92 -15.04
N ARG A 4 -11.64 -0.66 -15.47
CA ARG A 4 -10.34 -0.01 -15.73
C ARG A 4 -9.36 -0.08 -14.55
N TYR A 5 -9.87 -0.11 -13.32
CA TYR A 5 -9.07 -0.10 -12.09
C TYR A 5 -9.16 -1.42 -11.32
N THR A 6 -9.79 -2.44 -11.89
CA THR A 6 -9.98 -3.74 -11.24
C THR A 6 -9.02 -4.77 -11.83
N GLN A 7 -8.08 -5.28 -11.02
CA GLN A 7 -7.27 -6.42 -11.43
C GLN A 7 -8.09 -7.70 -11.30
N ARG A 8 -7.86 -8.67 -12.21
CA ARG A 8 -8.68 -9.87 -12.34
C ARG A 8 -8.79 -10.66 -11.03
N GLN A 9 -7.68 -10.88 -10.33
CA GLN A 9 -7.67 -11.68 -9.10
C GLN A 9 -8.50 -11.04 -7.99
N MET A 10 -8.29 -9.74 -7.71
CA MET A 10 -9.05 -9.01 -6.70
C MET A 10 -10.53 -8.86 -7.09
N GLY A 11 -10.82 -8.61 -8.38
CA GLY A 11 -12.18 -8.54 -8.89
C GLY A 11 -12.95 -9.87 -8.76
N ASN A 12 -12.26 -11.01 -8.91
CA ASN A 12 -12.88 -12.33 -8.74
C ASN A 12 -13.28 -12.59 -7.29
N ILE A 13 -12.45 -12.19 -6.31
CA ILE A 13 -12.76 -12.31 -4.88
C ILE A 13 -14.08 -11.59 -4.55
N PHE A 14 -14.25 -10.36 -5.05
CA PHE A 14 -15.47 -9.57 -4.81
C PHE A 14 -16.58 -9.80 -5.84
N SER A 15 -16.50 -10.85 -6.66
CA SER A 15 -17.56 -11.18 -7.60
C SER A 15 -18.78 -11.79 -6.89
N GLU A 16 -19.98 -11.53 -7.42
CA GLU A 16 -21.21 -12.13 -6.88
C GLU A 16 -21.16 -13.66 -6.87
N ARG A 17 -20.61 -14.25 -7.93
CA ARG A 17 -20.46 -15.70 -8.04
C ARG A 17 -19.64 -16.25 -6.88
N HIS A 18 -18.48 -15.65 -6.61
CA HIS A 18 -17.60 -16.07 -5.52
C HIS A 18 -18.25 -15.88 -4.15
N ARG A 19 -18.98 -14.77 -3.94
CA ARG A 19 -19.77 -14.55 -2.73
C ARG A 19 -20.75 -15.68 -2.47
N PHE A 20 -21.53 -16.11 -3.48
CA PHE A 20 -22.47 -17.22 -3.35
C PHE A 20 -21.80 -18.58 -3.18
N ASP A 21 -20.65 -18.80 -3.82
CA ASP A 21 -19.84 -20.00 -3.59
C ASP A 21 -19.34 -20.05 -2.12
N LEU A 22 -18.98 -18.91 -1.52
CA LEU A 22 -18.63 -18.81 -0.10
C LEU A 22 -19.84 -19.02 0.83
N TRP A 23 -21.02 -18.52 0.48
CA TRP A 23 -22.25 -18.78 1.24
C TRP A 23 -22.51 -20.28 1.32
N LEU A 24 -22.45 -20.97 0.18
CA LEU A 24 -22.61 -22.42 0.14
C LEU A 24 -21.52 -23.17 0.94
N LYS A 25 -20.27 -22.67 0.91
CA LYS A 25 -19.17 -23.22 1.71
C LYS A 25 -19.44 -23.12 3.21
N ILE A 26 -19.98 -21.99 3.68
CA ILE A 26 -20.34 -21.77 5.09
C ILE A 26 -21.49 -22.69 5.50
N GLU A 27 -22.54 -22.77 4.69
CA GLU A 27 -23.68 -23.66 4.92
C GLU A 27 -23.25 -25.11 5.09
N PHE A 28 -22.32 -25.59 4.25
CA PHE A 28 -21.78 -26.93 4.40
C PHE A 28 -20.89 -27.11 5.60
N ALA A 29 -20.12 -26.10 6.01
CA ALA A 29 -19.33 -26.17 7.24
C ALA A 29 -20.24 -26.32 8.47
N VAL A 30 -21.35 -25.57 8.51
CA VAL A 30 -22.38 -25.68 9.57
C VAL A 30 -23.10 -27.03 9.53
N ALA A 31 -23.58 -27.44 8.36
CA ALA A 31 -24.31 -28.70 8.22
C ALA A 31 -23.45 -29.91 8.60
N GLU A 32 -22.15 -29.88 8.31
CA GLU A 32 -21.20 -30.92 8.72
C GLU A 32 -21.08 -31.01 10.24
N GLU A 33 -21.08 -29.89 10.96
CA GLU A 33 -21.10 -29.89 12.44
C GLU A 33 -22.44 -30.37 13.00
N TRP A 34 -23.55 -30.05 12.34
CA TRP A 34 -24.84 -30.63 12.70
C TRP A 34 -24.91 -32.15 12.52
N VAL A 35 -24.13 -32.72 11.60
CA VAL A 35 -23.94 -34.19 11.50
C VAL A 35 -23.22 -34.72 12.73
N GLN A 36 -22.14 -34.06 13.17
CA GLN A 36 -21.41 -34.46 14.38
C GLN A 36 -22.28 -34.39 15.64
N LEU A 37 -23.23 -33.46 15.69
CA LEU A 37 -24.21 -33.32 16.78
C LEU A 37 -25.48 -34.17 16.60
N GLY A 38 -25.55 -34.99 15.55
CA GLY A 38 -26.67 -35.91 15.31
C GLY A 38 -27.99 -35.25 14.89
N ARG A 39 -27.98 -33.95 14.51
CA ARG A 39 -29.17 -33.23 14.03
C ARG A 39 -29.41 -33.41 12.53
N VAL A 40 -28.36 -33.65 11.76
CA VAL A 40 -28.43 -33.95 10.33
C VAL A 40 -27.90 -35.38 10.10
N PRO A 41 -28.66 -36.28 9.47
CA PRO A 41 -28.15 -37.60 9.12
C PRO A 41 -26.96 -37.51 8.16
N GLU A 42 -25.90 -38.29 8.38
CA GLU A 42 -24.68 -38.27 7.53
C GLU A 42 -24.99 -38.50 6.04
N GLU A 43 -25.90 -39.43 5.75
CA GLU A 43 -26.33 -39.72 4.38
C GLU A 43 -27.10 -38.55 3.76
N ALA A 44 -27.89 -37.82 4.56
CA ALA A 44 -28.57 -36.61 4.10
C ALA A 44 -27.55 -35.52 3.73
N PHE A 45 -26.51 -35.33 4.56
CA PHE A 45 -25.43 -34.38 4.26
C PHE A 45 -24.65 -34.74 2.99
N LYS A 46 -24.31 -36.03 2.79
CA LYS A 46 -23.66 -36.51 1.55
C LYS A 46 -24.50 -36.17 0.32
N GLN A 47 -25.82 -36.43 0.38
CA GLN A 47 -26.73 -36.11 -0.71
C GLN A 47 -26.89 -34.60 -0.91
N MET A 48 -26.92 -33.80 0.16
CA MET A 48 -26.96 -32.33 0.08
C MET A 48 -25.73 -31.80 -0.65
N ARG A 49 -24.51 -32.23 -0.29
CA ARG A 49 -23.28 -31.82 -1.01
C ARG A 49 -23.32 -32.19 -2.49
N ALA A 50 -23.83 -33.38 -2.81
CA ALA A 50 -23.91 -33.85 -4.19
C ALA A 50 -24.91 -33.04 -5.03
N ARG A 51 -26.02 -32.57 -4.44
CA ARG A 51 -27.16 -31.98 -5.17
C ARG A 51 -27.27 -30.46 -5.09
N ALA A 52 -26.86 -29.83 -3.99
CA ALA A 52 -27.06 -28.39 -3.79
C ALA A 52 -26.35 -27.57 -4.87
N ARG A 53 -27.13 -26.82 -5.65
CA ARG A 53 -26.63 -25.90 -6.67
C ARG A 53 -27.45 -24.62 -6.60
N PHE A 54 -26.80 -23.48 -6.70
CA PHE A 54 -27.49 -22.20 -6.91
C PHE A 54 -27.44 -21.80 -8.39
N ASN A 55 -28.46 -21.07 -8.83
CA ASN A 55 -28.55 -20.51 -10.17
C ASN A 55 -28.74 -18.99 -10.08
N ALA A 56 -27.73 -18.22 -10.49
CA ALA A 56 -27.74 -16.77 -10.38
C ALA A 56 -28.89 -16.09 -11.14
N ARG A 57 -29.42 -16.70 -12.21
CA ARG A 57 -30.60 -16.18 -12.90
C ARG A 57 -31.86 -16.41 -12.07
N ARG A 58 -32.07 -17.64 -11.58
CA ARG A 58 -33.20 -17.97 -10.68
C ARG A 58 -33.16 -17.11 -9.42
N MET A 59 -31.98 -16.87 -8.85
CA MET A 59 -31.83 -16.04 -7.65
C MET A 59 -32.37 -14.63 -7.88
N ARG A 60 -32.08 -14.01 -9.03
CA ARG A 60 -32.65 -12.68 -9.38
C ARG A 60 -34.17 -12.72 -9.50
N ASP A 61 -34.72 -13.80 -10.06
CA ASP A 61 -36.17 -13.96 -10.16
C ASP A 61 -36.82 -14.07 -8.77
N TYR A 62 -36.21 -14.81 -7.84
CA TYR A 62 -36.66 -14.86 -6.44
C TYR A 62 -36.48 -13.53 -5.72
N GLU A 63 -35.33 -12.87 -5.88
CA GLU A 63 -35.04 -11.60 -5.21
C GLU A 63 -36.06 -10.52 -5.59
N GLN A 64 -36.56 -10.51 -6.83
CA GLN A 64 -37.67 -9.64 -7.25
C GLN A 64 -39.00 -9.94 -6.55
N GLN A 65 -39.19 -11.16 -6.03
CA GLN A 65 -40.41 -11.58 -5.35
C GLN A 65 -40.32 -11.41 -3.84
N VAL A 66 -39.17 -11.78 -3.25
CA VAL A 66 -38.99 -11.83 -1.79
C VAL A 66 -38.26 -10.60 -1.23
N GLU A 67 -37.68 -9.78 -2.09
CA GLU A 67 -36.88 -8.58 -1.73
C GLU A 67 -35.79 -8.85 -0.67
N HIS A 68 -35.24 -10.08 -0.68
CA HIS A 68 -34.29 -10.56 0.31
C HIS A 68 -33.26 -11.53 -0.31
N GLU A 69 -32.01 -11.09 -0.46
CA GLU A 69 -30.95 -11.81 -1.20
C GLU A 69 -30.64 -13.22 -0.62
N VAL A 70 -30.52 -13.35 0.71
CA VAL A 70 -30.23 -14.66 1.33
C VAL A 70 -31.39 -15.63 1.18
N VAL A 71 -32.64 -15.17 1.34
CA VAL A 71 -33.82 -16.01 1.08
C VAL A 71 -33.85 -16.44 -0.38
N ALA A 72 -33.60 -15.53 -1.32
CA ALA A 72 -33.51 -15.87 -2.73
C ALA A 72 -32.42 -16.91 -3.02
N PHE A 73 -31.24 -16.80 -2.38
CA PHE A 73 -30.18 -17.81 -2.45
C PHE A 73 -30.65 -19.17 -1.92
N ILE A 74 -31.19 -19.20 -0.70
CA ILE A 74 -31.70 -20.41 -0.05
C ILE A 74 -32.75 -21.08 -0.94
N SER A 75 -33.78 -20.35 -1.39
CA SER A 75 -34.85 -20.88 -2.23
C SER A 75 -34.33 -21.56 -3.51
N THR A 76 -33.31 -20.99 -4.17
CA THR A 76 -32.73 -21.65 -5.35
C THR A 76 -32.00 -22.95 -5.04
N ILE A 77 -31.42 -23.06 -3.84
CA ILE A 77 -30.76 -24.28 -3.40
C ILE A 77 -31.82 -25.32 -2.99
N GLU A 78 -32.88 -24.90 -2.29
CA GLU A 78 -33.96 -25.78 -1.86
C GLU A 78 -34.61 -26.52 -3.03
N GLU A 79 -34.79 -25.86 -4.19
CA GLU A 79 -35.24 -26.51 -5.42
C GLU A 79 -34.38 -27.70 -5.83
N SER A 80 -33.06 -27.57 -5.70
CA SER A 80 -32.11 -28.62 -6.05
C SER A 80 -32.05 -29.74 -5.00
N LEU A 81 -32.49 -29.45 -3.77
CA LEU A 81 -32.42 -30.36 -2.62
C LEU A 81 -33.71 -31.16 -2.41
N GLY A 82 -34.87 -30.63 -2.78
CA GLY A 82 -36.17 -31.24 -2.46
C GLY A 82 -36.32 -31.41 -0.95
N ASP A 83 -36.76 -32.58 -0.49
CA ASP A 83 -36.97 -32.87 0.93
C ASP A 83 -35.73 -32.62 1.82
N LEU A 84 -34.52 -32.66 1.26
CA LEU A 84 -33.27 -32.40 1.99
C LEU A 84 -33.13 -30.94 2.44
N SER A 85 -33.94 -30.01 1.90
CA SER A 85 -33.95 -28.59 2.26
C SER A 85 -34.12 -28.35 3.77
N ARG A 86 -34.86 -29.22 4.48
CA ARG A 86 -35.09 -29.13 5.93
C ARG A 86 -33.81 -29.14 6.78
N TYR A 87 -32.69 -29.58 6.22
CA TYR A 87 -31.38 -29.64 6.89
C TYR A 87 -30.44 -28.50 6.45
N PHE A 88 -30.85 -27.69 5.48
CA PHE A 88 -30.10 -26.53 4.98
C PHE A 88 -30.43 -25.28 5.80
N HIS A 89 -29.46 -24.39 6.02
CA HIS A 89 -29.63 -23.17 6.82
C HIS A 89 -30.18 -23.40 8.26
N LEU A 90 -29.96 -24.59 8.83
CA LEU A 90 -30.56 -24.99 10.10
C LEU A 90 -30.05 -24.15 11.28
N GLY A 91 -30.95 -23.39 11.89
CA GLY A 91 -30.69 -22.54 13.06
C GLY A 91 -30.03 -21.20 12.74
N LEU A 92 -29.67 -20.96 11.48
CA LEU A 92 -28.93 -19.78 11.06
C LEU A 92 -29.85 -18.57 10.85
N THR A 93 -29.25 -17.39 10.95
CA THR A 93 -29.79 -16.14 10.43
C THR A 93 -28.99 -15.70 9.20
N SER A 94 -29.57 -14.86 8.35
CA SER A 94 -28.94 -14.31 7.14
C SER A 94 -27.53 -13.78 7.36
N SER A 95 -27.28 -13.12 8.49
CA SER A 95 -25.97 -12.54 8.81
C SER A 95 -24.93 -13.51 9.35
N ASP A 96 -25.31 -14.71 9.81
CA ASP A 96 -24.33 -15.76 10.08
C ASP A 96 -23.55 -16.08 8.79
N VAL A 97 -24.27 -16.13 7.67
CA VAL A 97 -23.69 -16.42 6.35
C VAL A 97 -23.05 -15.17 5.74
N MET A 98 -23.74 -14.03 5.72
CA MET A 98 -23.24 -12.83 5.03
C MET A 98 -21.96 -12.27 5.65
N ASP A 99 -21.90 -12.07 6.98
CA ASP A 99 -20.72 -11.46 7.61
C ASP A 99 -19.53 -12.41 7.65
N THR A 100 -19.78 -13.72 7.84
CA THR A 100 -18.74 -14.75 7.74
C THR A 100 -18.16 -14.82 6.32
N ALA A 101 -19.01 -14.74 5.29
CA ALA A 101 -18.56 -14.72 3.90
C ALA A 101 -17.76 -13.45 3.57
N LEU A 102 -18.21 -12.29 4.06
CA LEU A 102 -17.49 -11.03 3.89
C LEU A 102 -16.09 -11.12 4.52
N SER A 103 -15.99 -11.70 5.72
CA SER A 103 -14.72 -11.90 6.41
C SER A 103 -13.80 -12.83 5.62
N LEU A 104 -14.32 -13.90 5.01
CA LEU A 104 -13.56 -14.76 4.09
C LEU A 104 -13.05 -14.00 2.86
N GLN A 105 -13.91 -13.20 2.21
CA GLN A 105 -13.49 -12.37 1.07
C GLN A 105 -12.38 -11.38 1.47
N MET A 106 -12.49 -10.78 2.65
CA MET A 106 -11.45 -9.88 3.18
C MET A 106 -10.14 -10.64 3.43
N GLN A 107 -10.18 -11.84 4.02
CA GLN A 107 -8.98 -12.66 4.22
C GLN A 107 -8.30 -13.01 2.89
N GLU A 108 -9.04 -13.44 1.88
CA GLU A 108 -8.51 -13.69 0.54
C GLU A 108 -7.91 -12.42 -0.09
N ALA A 109 -8.57 -11.27 0.10
CA ALA A 109 -8.06 -9.99 -0.39
C ALA A 109 -6.77 -9.56 0.33
N TRP A 110 -6.66 -9.80 1.64
CA TRP A 110 -5.43 -9.56 2.40
C TRP A 110 -4.28 -10.45 1.94
N GLU A 111 -4.55 -11.70 1.59
CA GLU A 111 -3.56 -12.63 1.04
C GLU A 111 -3.00 -12.18 -0.31
N LEU A 112 -3.77 -11.41 -1.09
CA LEU A 112 -3.26 -10.76 -2.29
C LEU A 112 -2.50 -9.46 -2.00
N LEU A 113 -2.99 -8.64 -1.06
CA LEU A 113 -2.44 -7.30 -0.80
C LEU A 113 -1.12 -7.33 -0.05
N LEU A 114 -1.01 -8.12 1.02
CA LEU A 114 0.17 -8.09 1.89
C LEU A 114 1.46 -8.46 1.14
N PRO A 115 1.51 -9.53 0.31
CA PRO A 115 2.70 -9.83 -0.48
C PRO A 115 3.04 -8.74 -1.51
N GLN A 116 2.04 -8.04 -2.06
CA GLN A 116 2.29 -6.91 -2.97
C GLN A 116 2.97 -5.75 -2.25
N LEU A 117 2.51 -5.41 -1.04
CA LEU A 117 3.14 -4.37 -0.22
C LEU A 117 4.56 -4.78 0.21
N SER A 118 4.79 -6.03 0.61
CA SER A 118 6.13 -6.53 0.93
C SER A 118 7.10 -6.41 -0.24
N ARG A 119 6.67 -6.77 -1.46
CA ARG A 119 7.48 -6.58 -2.67
C ARG A 119 7.77 -5.11 -2.96
N LEU A 120 6.82 -4.21 -2.73
CA LEU A 120 7.04 -2.77 -2.88
C LEU A 120 8.05 -2.25 -1.83
N ILE A 121 7.99 -2.74 -0.60
CA ILE A 121 8.96 -2.43 0.48
C ILE A 121 10.36 -2.89 0.06
N GLU A 122 10.51 -4.11 -0.45
CA GLU A 122 11.80 -4.62 -0.94
C GLU A 122 12.37 -3.74 -2.05
N LYS A 123 11.55 -3.34 -3.04
CA LYS A 123 11.97 -2.46 -4.12
C LYS A 123 12.36 -1.06 -3.64
N ALA A 124 11.61 -0.49 -2.70
CA ALA A 124 11.96 0.78 -2.08
C ALA A 124 13.29 0.68 -1.31
N GLY A 125 13.51 -0.41 -0.57
CA GLY A 125 14.77 -0.66 0.14
C GLY A 125 15.95 -0.81 -0.81
N ALA A 126 15.79 -1.57 -1.90
CA ALA A 126 16.81 -1.72 -2.93
C ALA A 126 17.13 -0.38 -3.63
N LEU A 127 16.12 0.43 -3.93
CA LEU A 127 16.30 1.76 -4.51
C LEU A 127 17.03 2.71 -3.54
N ALA A 128 16.66 2.70 -2.26
CA ALA A 128 17.35 3.46 -1.21
C ALA A 128 18.82 3.08 -1.12
N MET A 129 19.12 1.78 -1.14
CA MET A 129 20.50 1.26 -1.12
C MET A 129 21.29 1.64 -2.36
N LYS A 130 20.71 1.48 -3.54
CA LYS A 130 21.33 1.86 -4.83
C LYS A 130 21.74 3.34 -4.86
N HIS A 131 20.92 4.21 -4.28
CA HIS A 131 21.14 5.65 -4.27
C HIS A 131 21.56 6.20 -2.91
N ARG A 132 22.09 5.33 -2.03
CA ARG A 132 22.48 5.67 -0.64
C ARG A 132 23.30 6.96 -0.58
N HIS A 133 24.25 7.11 -1.49
CA HIS A 133 25.18 8.24 -1.57
C HIS A 133 24.95 9.17 -2.77
N THR A 134 23.82 9.05 -3.47
CA THR A 134 23.48 9.99 -4.56
C THR A 134 23.05 11.32 -3.95
N VAL A 135 23.91 12.34 -4.01
CA VAL A 135 23.65 13.65 -3.40
C VAL A 135 22.57 14.40 -4.17
N MET A 136 21.69 15.08 -3.44
CA MET A 136 20.67 15.97 -4.00
C MET A 136 20.40 17.13 -3.03
N ILE A 137 19.72 18.17 -3.50
CA ILE A 137 19.31 19.26 -2.62
C ILE A 137 18.04 18.91 -1.83
N GLY A 138 18.11 19.04 -0.49
CA GLY A 138 16.94 18.98 0.38
C GLY A 138 16.06 20.22 0.19
N ARG A 139 14.73 20.04 0.31
CA ARG A 139 13.78 21.12 0.10
C ARG A 139 12.80 21.22 1.26
N THR A 140 12.69 22.40 1.84
CA THR A 140 11.69 22.76 2.86
C THR A 140 10.86 23.91 2.31
N HIS A 141 9.53 23.84 2.39
CA HIS A 141 8.62 24.80 1.75
C HIS A 141 8.81 24.93 0.22
N GLY A 142 9.37 23.90 -0.43
CA GLY A 142 9.74 23.94 -1.84
C GLY A 142 11.02 24.72 -2.16
N ILE A 143 11.71 25.25 -1.15
CA ILE A 143 12.95 26.04 -1.28
C ILE A 143 14.17 25.19 -0.92
N HIS A 144 15.31 25.44 -1.57
CA HIS A 144 16.57 24.76 -1.29
C HIS A 144 17.02 25.02 0.16
N ALA A 145 17.23 23.94 0.91
CA ALA A 145 17.74 23.94 2.27
C ALA A 145 19.18 23.42 2.28
N GLU A 146 19.42 22.25 2.88
CA GLU A 146 20.73 21.61 2.93
C GLU A 146 20.81 20.39 1.98
N PRO A 147 22.02 20.01 1.52
CA PRO A 147 22.23 18.76 0.80
C PRO A 147 21.77 17.53 1.62
N ILE A 148 21.15 16.58 0.93
CA ILE A 148 20.81 15.24 1.43
C ILE A 148 21.26 14.20 0.40
N THR A 149 20.94 12.92 0.61
CA THR A 149 21.00 11.92 -0.46
C THR A 149 19.61 11.49 -0.91
N PHE A 150 19.48 11.13 -2.19
CA PHE A 150 18.26 10.52 -2.70
C PHE A 150 17.96 9.20 -1.99
N GLY A 151 18.99 8.44 -1.63
CA GLY A 151 18.85 7.24 -0.79
C GLY A 151 18.15 7.52 0.54
N LEU A 152 18.52 8.59 1.26
CA LEU A 152 17.83 8.99 2.50
C LEU A 152 16.36 9.36 2.25
N LYS A 153 16.06 10.04 1.14
CA LYS A 153 14.68 10.38 0.76
C LYS A 153 13.84 9.11 0.54
N VAL A 154 14.37 8.13 -0.19
CA VAL A 154 13.68 6.85 -0.42
C VAL A 154 13.62 6.02 0.88
N LEU A 155 14.61 6.13 1.77
CA LEU A 155 14.62 5.44 3.07
C LEU A 155 13.42 5.84 3.94
N VAL A 156 12.99 7.10 3.87
CA VAL A 156 11.75 7.56 4.52
C VAL A 156 10.54 6.82 3.95
N TRP A 157 10.50 6.61 2.62
CA TRP A 157 9.40 5.89 1.96
C TRP A 157 9.37 4.43 2.36
N TYR A 158 10.54 3.77 2.37
CA TYR A 158 10.72 2.40 2.83
C TYR A 158 10.15 2.19 4.24
N GLU A 159 10.51 3.08 5.17
CA GLU A 159 10.13 2.96 6.58
C GLU A 159 8.65 3.32 6.82
N GLU A 160 8.07 4.25 6.05
CA GLU A 160 6.62 4.47 6.04
C GLU A 160 5.83 3.26 5.52
N LEU A 161 6.29 2.63 4.43
CA LEU A 161 5.65 1.44 3.87
C LEU A 161 5.72 0.26 4.85
N ARG A 162 6.81 0.09 5.61
CA ARG A 162 6.90 -0.91 6.69
C ARG A 162 5.87 -0.67 7.78
N ARG A 163 5.70 0.57 8.24
CA ARG A 163 4.64 0.90 9.19
C ARG A 163 3.25 0.70 8.60
N ALA A 164 3.06 0.91 7.29
CA ALA A 164 1.81 0.59 6.63
C ALA A 164 1.55 -0.93 6.64
N LEU A 165 2.56 -1.76 6.37
CA LEU A 165 2.45 -3.22 6.43
C LEU A 165 1.99 -3.69 7.80
N THR A 166 2.62 -3.22 8.88
CA THR A 166 2.19 -3.56 10.26
C THR A 166 0.72 -3.22 10.52
N ARG A 167 0.23 -2.09 10.01
CA ARG A 167 -1.18 -1.71 10.16
C ARG A 167 -2.13 -2.62 9.37
N LEU A 168 -1.75 -3.01 8.15
CA LEU A 168 -2.56 -3.94 7.35
C LEU A 168 -2.56 -5.36 7.93
N GLU A 169 -1.43 -5.81 8.47
CA GLU A 169 -1.36 -7.09 9.18
C GLU A 169 -2.27 -7.10 10.42
N GLN A 170 -2.34 -5.98 11.14
CA GLN A 170 -3.24 -5.81 12.26
C GLN A 170 -4.71 -5.79 11.81
N ALA A 171 -5.04 -5.02 10.76
CA ALA A 171 -6.38 -5.02 10.18
C ALA A 171 -6.82 -6.41 9.70
N ARG A 172 -5.92 -7.17 9.06
CA ARG A 172 -6.19 -8.55 8.66
C ARG A 172 -6.61 -9.42 9.85
N LYS A 173 -5.90 -9.32 10.97
CA LYS A 173 -6.21 -10.05 12.21
C LYS A 173 -7.55 -9.63 12.78
N GLU A 174 -7.84 -8.33 12.80
CA GLU A 174 -9.10 -7.79 13.33
C GLU A 174 -10.32 -8.26 12.54
N THR A 175 -10.16 -8.49 11.23
CA THR A 175 -11.22 -8.97 10.33
C THR A 175 -11.16 -10.48 10.10
N ALA A 176 -10.37 -11.23 10.88
CA ALA A 176 -10.27 -12.69 10.80
C ALA A 176 -11.27 -13.37 11.75
N VAL A 177 -12.49 -12.83 11.81
CA VAL A 177 -13.58 -13.33 12.65
C VAL A 177 -14.81 -13.65 11.82
N GLY A 178 -15.61 -14.62 12.25
CA GLY A 178 -16.94 -14.89 11.70
C GLY A 178 -17.98 -14.93 12.82
N LYS A 179 -19.24 -15.13 12.46
CA LYS A 179 -20.31 -15.38 13.44
C LYS A 179 -21.30 -16.42 12.94
N ILE A 180 -21.72 -17.31 13.83
CA ILE A 180 -22.72 -18.36 13.63
C ILE A 180 -23.51 -18.48 14.95
N SER A 181 -24.14 -17.38 15.32
CA SER A 181 -24.72 -17.14 16.66
C SER A 181 -26.22 -16.85 16.61
N GLY A 182 -26.82 -16.88 15.41
CA GLY A 182 -28.25 -16.73 15.18
C GLY A 182 -28.75 -15.29 15.25
N SER A 183 -30.07 -15.14 15.45
CA SER A 183 -30.80 -13.90 15.23
C SER A 183 -30.42 -12.72 16.12
N VAL A 184 -29.92 -12.95 17.33
CA VAL A 184 -29.51 -11.86 18.24
C VAL A 184 -28.19 -12.17 18.96
N GLY A 185 -27.42 -13.12 18.44
CA GLY A 185 -26.10 -13.46 18.98
C GLY A 185 -26.12 -14.25 20.29
N ASN A 186 -27.25 -14.85 20.64
CA ASN A 186 -27.46 -15.54 21.92
C ASN A 186 -27.47 -17.08 21.82
N TYR A 187 -27.17 -17.64 20.66
CA TYR A 187 -27.05 -19.09 20.46
C TYR A 187 -28.35 -19.89 20.72
N ALA A 188 -29.52 -19.24 20.69
CA ALA A 188 -30.80 -19.89 21.01
C ALA A 188 -31.15 -21.10 20.10
N HIS A 189 -30.61 -21.13 18.88
CA HIS A 189 -30.88 -22.15 17.88
C HIS A 189 -29.62 -22.85 17.34
N VAL A 190 -28.43 -22.37 17.72
CA VAL A 190 -27.13 -22.88 17.28
C VAL A 190 -26.20 -22.88 18.48
N PRO A 191 -25.63 -24.02 18.90
CA PRO A 191 -24.74 -24.06 20.07
C PRO A 191 -23.37 -23.42 19.76
N PRO A 192 -22.71 -22.75 20.72
CA PRO A 192 -21.41 -22.13 20.51
C PRO A 192 -20.33 -23.08 19.99
N GLU A 193 -20.33 -24.35 20.42
CA GLU A 193 -19.36 -25.34 19.98
C GLU A 193 -19.49 -25.67 18.48
N LEU A 194 -20.67 -25.45 17.89
CA LEU A 194 -20.87 -25.56 16.45
C LEU A 194 -20.18 -24.40 15.72
N GLU A 195 -20.33 -23.17 16.22
CA GLU A 195 -19.69 -21.98 15.64
C GLU A 195 -18.16 -22.14 15.64
N GLU A 196 -17.59 -22.51 16.79
CA GLU A 196 -16.14 -22.69 16.94
C GLU A 196 -15.57 -23.67 15.90
N LYS A 197 -16.20 -24.84 15.73
CA LYS A 197 -15.72 -25.88 14.82
C LYS A 197 -15.95 -25.51 13.36
N ALA A 198 -17.12 -24.95 13.02
CA ALA A 198 -17.43 -24.53 11.66
C ALA A 198 -16.50 -23.39 11.21
N LEU A 199 -16.26 -22.38 12.05
CA LEU A 199 -15.36 -21.27 11.73
C LEU A 199 -13.89 -21.71 11.69
N ALA A 200 -13.46 -22.63 12.56
CA ALA A 200 -12.10 -23.18 12.50
C ALA A 200 -11.81 -23.86 11.15
N LYS A 201 -12.77 -24.59 10.58
CA LYS A 201 -12.67 -25.17 9.22
C LYS A 201 -12.55 -24.13 8.12
N LEU A 202 -13.11 -22.94 8.35
CA LEU A 202 -13.09 -21.81 7.43
C LEU A 202 -11.85 -20.91 7.64
N GLY A 203 -11.04 -21.17 8.67
CA GLY A 203 -9.86 -20.35 9.00
C GLY A 203 -10.20 -19.03 9.68
N LEU A 204 -11.36 -18.93 10.34
CA LEU A 204 -11.80 -17.75 11.08
C LEU A 204 -11.92 -18.08 12.58
N ALA A 205 -11.73 -17.07 13.42
CA ALA A 205 -12.09 -17.15 14.83
C ALA A 205 -13.58 -16.80 15.00
N PRO A 206 -14.28 -17.33 16.03
CA PRO A 206 -15.57 -16.79 16.42
C PRO A 206 -15.42 -15.36 16.94
N GLU A 207 -16.37 -14.49 16.58
CA GLU A 207 -16.55 -13.21 17.26
C GLU A 207 -16.88 -13.50 18.73
N PRO A 208 -16.05 -13.05 19.71
CA PRO A 208 -16.24 -13.46 21.10
C PRO A 208 -17.60 -13.10 21.69
N VAL A 209 -18.17 -11.97 21.26
CA VAL A 209 -19.54 -11.57 21.58
C VAL A 209 -20.12 -10.88 20.36
N SER A 210 -21.21 -11.44 19.82
CA SER A 210 -21.92 -10.88 18.68
C SER A 210 -23.35 -10.51 19.05
N ASN A 211 -23.97 -9.67 18.23
CA ASN A 211 -25.42 -9.55 18.15
C ASN A 211 -25.89 -10.26 16.86
N GLN A 212 -26.79 -9.70 16.06
CA GLN A 212 -27.10 -10.33 14.77
C GLN A 212 -25.92 -10.24 13.77
N ILE A 213 -24.87 -9.47 14.06
CA ILE A 213 -23.74 -9.18 13.18
C ILE A 213 -22.34 -9.25 13.84
N VAL A 214 -21.30 -9.31 13.01
CA VAL A 214 -19.94 -8.87 13.37
C VAL A 214 -19.93 -7.35 13.56
N GLN A 215 -19.25 -6.85 14.59
CA GLN A 215 -19.23 -5.41 14.88
C GLN A 215 -18.45 -4.61 13.82
N ARG A 216 -18.99 -3.44 13.45
CA ARG A 216 -18.52 -2.64 12.30
C ARG A 216 -17.25 -1.83 12.58
N ASP A 217 -16.79 -1.74 13.82
CA ASP A 217 -15.49 -1.16 14.17
C ASP A 217 -14.31 -1.90 13.53
N ARG A 218 -14.40 -3.22 13.39
CA ARG A 218 -13.40 -4.05 12.67
C ARG A 218 -13.26 -3.64 11.21
N HIS A 219 -14.39 -3.38 10.55
CA HIS A 219 -14.45 -2.96 9.14
C HIS A 219 -13.94 -1.53 8.99
N ALA A 220 -14.27 -0.65 9.94
CA ALA A 220 -13.74 0.71 10.01
C ALA A 220 -12.21 0.73 10.17
N ALA A 221 -11.67 -0.11 11.03
CA ALA A 221 -10.21 -0.26 11.21
C ALA A 221 -9.52 -0.73 9.92
N ALA A 222 -10.10 -1.71 9.22
CA ALA A 222 -9.59 -2.17 7.92
C ALA A 222 -9.56 -1.05 6.87
N LEU A 223 -10.66 -0.31 6.70
CA LEU A 223 -10.73 0.76 5.72
C LEU A 223 -9.84 1.96 6.10
N ALA A 224 -9.70 2.26 7.40
CA ALA A 224 -8.76 3.26 7.88
C ALA A 224 -7.31 2.86 7.56
N ALA A 225 -6.94 1.59 7.75
CA ALA A 225 -5.61 1.10 7.43
C ALA A 225 -5.31 1.20 5.92
N LEU A 226 -6.28 0.86 5.06
CA LEU A 226 -6.19 1.05 3.61
C LEU A 226 -6.08 2.53 3.22
N ALA A 227 -6.82 3.43 3.88
CA ALA A 227 -6.73 4.87 3.64
C ALA A 227 -5.36 5.45 4.04
N ILE A 228 -4.77 4.97 5.14
CA ILE A 228 -3.41 5.34 5.56
C ILE A 228 -2.36 4.85 4.56
N LEU A 229 -2.50 3.62 4.04
CA LEU A 229 -1.69 3.14 2.92
C LEU A 229 -1.84 4.09 1.73
N GLY A 230 -3.07 4.43 1.34
CA GLY A 230 -3.36 5.36 0.25
C GLY A 230 -2.65 6.71 0.41
N GLY A 231 -2.67 7.28 1.62
CA GLY A 231 -1.94 8.51 1.94
C GLY A 231 -0.42 8.37 1.80
N THR A 232 0.13 7.23 2.22
CA THR A 232 1.57 6.91 2.05
C THR A 232 1.95 6.85 0.57
N LEU A 233 1.16 6.14 -0.25
CA LEU A 233 1.38 6.02 -1.69
C LEU A 233 1.22 7.38 -2.40
N GLU A 234 0.23 8.20 -2.01
CA GLU A 234 0.06 9.55 -2.52
C GLU A 234 1.26 10.45 -2.20
N ARG A 235 1.80 10.40 -0.97
CA ARG A 235 2.99 11.18 -0.61
C ARG A 235 4.19 10.86 -1.52
N ILE A 236 4.44 9.57 -1.76
CA ILE A 236 5.50 9.13 -2.67
C ILE A 236 5.23 9.62 -4.10
N ALA A 237 3.99 9.46 -4.58
CA ALA A 237 3.58 9.90 -5.90
C ALA A 237 3.72 11.43 -6.10
N VAL A 238 3.35 12.23 -5.10
CA VAL A 238 3.50 13.70 -5.11
C VAL A 238 4.97 14.10 -5.19
N GLU A 239 5.84 13.41 -4.46
CA GLU A 239 7.29 13.66 -4.53
C GLU A 239 7.84 13.38 -5.93
N ILE A 240 7.48 12.23 -6.53
CA ILE A 240 7.89 11.89 -7.91
C ILE A 240 7.37 12.93 -8.90
N ARG A 241 6.09 13.34 -8.79
CA ARG A 241 5.52 14.40 -9.63
C ARG A 241 6.29 15.71 -9.49
N SER A 242 6.65 16.10 -8.27
CA SER A 242 7.42 17.32 -8.01
C SER A 242 8.81 17.25 -8.65
N LEU A 243 9.51 16.14 -8.47
CA LEU A 243 10.88 15.95 -8.95
C LEU A 243 10.98 15.69 -10.47
N GLN A 244 9.86 15.30 -11.12
CA GLN A 244 9.76 15.18 -12.57
C GLN A 244 9.40 16.50 -13.28
N ARG A 245 9.08 17.58 -12.55
CA ARG A 245 8.83 18.90 -13.16
C ARG A 245 10.01 19.36 -14.00
N THR A 246 9.73 20.07 -15.09
CA THR A 246 10.71 20.54 -16.08
C THR A 246 11.88 21.29 -15.46
N GLU A 247 11.61 22.13 -14.46
CA GLU A 247 12.63 22.96 -13.81
C GLU A 247 13.56 22.13 -12.89
N ILE A 248 13.07 20.99 -12.38
CA ILE A 248 13.78 20.12 -11.45
C ILE A 248 14.46 18.96 -12.20
N GLY A 249 13.68 18.09 -12.85
CA GLY A 249 14.19 17.01 -13.72
C GLY A 249 15.03 15.94 -13.02
N GLU A 250 14.85 15.75 -11.71
CA GLU A 250 15.65 14.82 -10.89
C GLU A 250 15.14 13.38 -11.02
N LEU A 251 13.83 13.20 -11.22
CA LEU A 251 13.19 11.90 -11.39
C LEU A 251 12.33 11.87 -12.66
N ALA A 252 12.04 10.67 -13.16
CA ALA A 252 10.94 10.45 -14.09
C ALA A 252 10.32 9.07 -13.91
N GLU A 253 9.00 8.99 -14.10
CA GLU A 253 8.30 7.71 -14.25
C GLU A 253 8.90 6.88 -15.39
N PRO A 254 8.85 5.53 -15.29
CA PRO A 254 9.20 4.65 -16.39
C PRO A 254 8.40 5.01 -17.64
N PHE A 255 9.09 5.09 -18.78
CA PHE A 255 8.49 5.39 -20.08
C PHE A 255 8.75 4.25 -21.05
N LEU A 256 7.70 3.52 -21.41
CA LEU A 256 7.81 2.31 -22.23
C LEU A 256 8.05 2.65 -23.70
N GLU A 257 8.70 1.73 -24.41
CA GLU A 257 8.86 1.84 -25.87
C GLU A 257 7.49 1.92 -26.55
N GLY A 258 7.34 2.89 -27.47
CA GLY A 258 6.08 3.16 -28.15
C GLY A 258 5.03 3.94 -27.34
N GLN A 259 5.29 4.24 -26.06
CA GLN A 259 4.41 5.10 -25.27
C GLN A 259 4.40 6.52 -25.84
N LYS A 260 3.21 7.08 -26.07
CA LYS A 260 3.05 8.51 -26.42
C LYS A 260 2.75 9.28 -25.14
N GLY A 261 3.60 10.25 -24.81
CA GLY A 261 3.40 11.07 -23.62
C GLY A 261 2.44 12.25 -23.80
N SER A 262 2.16 12.65 -25.05
CA SER A 262 1.12 13.60 -25.43
C SER A 262 0.64 13.33 -26.86
N SER A 263 -0.59 13.72 -27.18
CA SER A 263 -1.13 13.68 -28.55
C SER A 263 -0.51 14.72 -29.47
N SER A 264 -0.04 15.85 -28.93
CA SER A 264 0.44 17.01 -29.70
C SER A 264 1.92 17.35 -29.52
N MET A 265 2.54 16.88 -28.42
CA MET A 265 3.91 17.28 -28.03
C MET A 265 4.80 16.05 -27.86
N PRO A 266 5.61 15.67 -28.87
CA PRO A 266 6.40 14.43 -28.86
C PRO A 266 7.41 14.30 -27.70
N HIS A 267 7.88 15.43 -27.16
CA HIS A 267 8.86 15.46 -26.05
C HIS A 267 8.21 15.31 -24.66
N LYS A 268 6.88 15.46 -24.54
CA LYS A 268 6.21 15.59 -23.24
C LYS A 268 6.18 14.24 -22.51
N ARG A 269 6.79 14.17 -21.31
CA ARG A 269 6.75 13.00 -20.42
C ARG A 269 6.06 13.36 -19.10
N ASN A 270 4.87 12.83 -18.87
CA ASN A 270 4.02 13.19 -17.74
C ASN A 270 4.02 12.10 -16.66
N PRO A 271 3.98 12.45 -15.36
CA PRO A 271 3.87 11.51 -14.25
C PRO A 271 2.42 11.01 -14.05
N VAL A 272 1.81 10.43 -15.08
CA VAL A 272 0.37 10.10 -15.10
C VAL A 272 0.00 8.97 -14.16
N LEU A 273 0.93 8.08 -13.82
CA LEU A 273 0.66 6.98 -12.88
C LEU A 273 0.60 7.54 -11.46
N CYS A 274 1.54 8.41 -11.08
CA CYS A 274 1.58 9.09 -9.79
C CYS A 274 0.38 10.04 -9.62
N GLU A 275 -0.03 10.76 -10.68
CA GLU A 275 -1.25 11.57 -10.66
C GLU A 275 -2.50 10.71 -10.42
N ARG A 276 -2.58 9.54 -11.07
CA ARG A 276 -3.68 8.60 -10.87
C ARG A 276 -3.71 8.03 -9.45
N VAL A 277 -2.56 7.62 -8.92
CA VAL A 277 -2.43 7.14 -7.53
C VAL A 277 -2.91 8.22 -6.55
N SER A 278 -2.54 9.49 -6.79
CA SER A 278 -3.01 10.62 -5.97
C SER A 278 -4.54 10.75 -6.00
N GLY A 279 -5.17 10.55 -7.17
CA GLY A 279 -6.63 10.54 -7.29
C GLY A 279 -7.30 9.40 -6.53
N MET A 280 -6.74 8.20 -6.61
CA MET A 280 -7.28 7.00 -5.94
C MET A 280 -7.13 7.05 -4.42
N ALA A 281 -6.05 7.64 -3.91
CA ALA A 281 -5.86 7.84 -2.48
C ALA A 281 -6.97 8.70 -1.84
N ARG A 282 -7.53 9.65 -2.59
CA ARG A 282 -8.68 10.46 -2.14
C ARG A 282 -9.93 9.62 -1.94
N MET A 283 -10.17 8.65 -2.83
CA MET A 283 -11.31 7.73 -2.73
C MET A 283 -11.18 6.84 -1.49
N LEU A 284 -10.00 6.27 -1.24
CA LEU A 284 -9.77 5.44 -0.06
C LEU A 284 -10.06 6.19 1.26
N ARG A 285 -9.70 7.49 1.33
CA ARG A 285 -10.04 8.33 2.49
C ARG A 285 -11.55 8.55 2.62
N GLY A 286 -12.26 8.76 1.51
CA GLY A 286 -13.72 8.86 1.52
C GLY A 286 -14.39 7.56 2.00
N PHE A 287 -13.90 6.41 1.55
CA PHE A 287 -14.40 5.10 1.98
C PHE A 287 -14.19 4.86 3.48
N ALA A 288 -13.03 5.26 4.02
CA ALA A 288 -12.79 5.17 5.47
C ALA A 288 -13.77 6.02 6.27
N HIS A 289 -14.19 7.18 5.77
CA HIS A 289 -15.20 7.99 6.45
C HIS A 289 -16.56 7.27 6.51
N VAL A 290 -17.02 6.70 5.39
CA VAL A 290 -18.25 5.89 5.34
C VAL A 290 -18.18 4.72 6.33
N ALA A 291 -17.03 4.06 6.45
CA ALA A 291 -16.86 2.95 7.38
C ALA A 291 -17.01 3.37 8.85
N MET A 292 -16.59 4.59 9.21
CA MET A 292 -16.82 5.15 10.56
C MET A 292 -18.32 5.43 10.79
N GLU A 293 -19.02 5.91 9.77
CA GLU A 293 -20.47 6.15 9.83
C GLU A 293 -21.31 4.86 9.89
N ASN A 294 -20.73 3.71 9.54
CA ASN A 294 -21.39 2.40 9.67
C ASN A 294 -21.33 1.81 11.09
N GLN A 295 -20.62 2.42 12.04
CA GLN A 295 -20.47 1.90 13.40
C GLN A 295 -21.72 2.04 14.29
N PRO A 296 -22.44 3.18 14.33
CA PRO A 296 -23.54 3.40 15.28
C PRO A 296 -24.85 2.73 14.81
N LEU A 297 -24.83 1.40 14.68
CA LEU A 297 -26.01 0.60 14.35
C LEU A 297 -26.96 0.48 15.55
N TRP A 298 -28.25 0.35 15.28
CA TRP A 298 -29.29 0.32 16.31
C TRP A 298 -29.47 -1.08 16.91
N ASN A 299 -29.46 -1.16 18.25
CA ASN A 299 -29.72 -2.39 19.02
C ASN A 299 -28.87 -3.58 18.52
N GLU A 300 -29.50 -4.74 18.29
CA GLU A 300 -28.82 -5.95 17.81
C GLU A 300 -28.49 -5.91 16.31
N ARG A 301 -29.07 -4.97 15.55
CA ARG A 301 -28.62 -4.49 14.23
C ARG A 301 -29.68 -3.58 13.58
N ASP A 302 -29.21 -2.71 12.70
CA ASP A 302 -29.94 -2.33 11.48
C ASP A 302 -29.09 -2.70 10.25
N ILE A 303 -29.63 -2.52 9.04
CA ILE A 303 -28.99 -2.95 7.79
C ILE A 303 -28.39 -1.80 6.97
N SER A 304 -28.35 -0.58 7.52
CA SER A 304 -27.83 0.61 6.82
C SER A 304 -26.39 0.42 6.31
N HIS A 305 -25.56 -0.29 7.08
CA HIS A 305 -24.19 -0.62 6.70
C HIS A 305 -24.11 -1.42 5.39
N SER A 306 -25.09 -2.28 5.08
CA SER A 306 -24.97 -3.27 3.99
C SER A 306 -24.91 -2.61 2.61
N SER A 307 -25.73 -1.59 2.37
CA SER A 307 -25.74 -0.88 1.09
C SER A 307 -24.43 -0.09 0.87
N ALA A 308 -23.92 0.52 1.92
CA ALA A 308 -22.63 1.22 1.91
C ALA A 308 -21.46 0.25 1.69
N GLU A 309 -21.42 -0.86 2.45
CA GLU A 309 -20.40 -1.90 2.42
C GLU A 309 -20.26 -2.56 1.04
N ARG A 310 -21.38 -2.79 0.34
CA ARG A 310 -21.39 -3.30 -1.05
C ARG A 310 -20.58 -2.44 -2.01
N VAL A 311 -20.44 -1.14 -1.72
CA VAL A 311 -19.63 -0.22 -2.52
C VAL A 311 -18.23 -0.10 -1.91
N VAL A 312 -18.14 0.33 -0.65
CA VAL A 312 -16.87 0.83 -0.10
C VAL A 312 -15.85 -0.26 0.20
N LEU A 313 -16.27 -1.47 0.61
CA LEU A 313 -15.33 -2.54 0.96
C LEU A 313 -14.63 -3.07 -0.29
N ALA A 314 -15.40 -3.59 -1.26
CA ALA A 314 -14.85 -4.11 -2.50
C ALA A 314 -14.00 -3.05 -3.22
N ASP A 315 -14.49 -1.81 -3.29
CA ASP A 315 -13.78 -0.75 -3.99
C ASP A 315 -12.49 -0.34 -3.28
N ALA A 316 -12.45 -0.37 -1.94
CA ALA A 316 -11.24 -0.07 -1.19
C ALA A 316 -10.14 -1.12 -1.46
N PHE A 317 -10.45 -2.41 -1.38
CA PHE A 317 -9.48 -3.47 -1.67
C PHE A 317 -9.01 -3.46 -3.13
N ILE A 318 -9.94 -3.25 -4.07
CA ILE A 318 -9.63 -3.14 -5.51
C ILE A 318 -8.70 -1.94 -5.79
N LEU A 319 -8.98 -0.77 -5.21
CA LEU A 319 -8.13 0.40 -5.41
C LEU A 319 -6.76 0.22 -4.76
N ALA A 320 -6.69 -0.32 -3.54
CA ALA A 320 -5.41 -0.59 -2.88
C ALA A 320 -4.54 -1.54 -3.70
N ASP A 321 -5.12 -2.62 -4.22
CA ASP A 321 -4.47 -3.60 -5.09
C ASP A 321 -3.93 -2.93 -6.36
N TYR A 322 -4.77 -2.16 -7.05
CA TYR A 322 -4.34 -1.41 -8.24
C TYR A 322 -3.23 -0.41 -7.94
N MET A 323 -3.36 0.36 -6.85
CA MET A 323 -2.38 1.38 -6.46
C MET A 323 -1.02 0.75 -6.14
N LEU A 324 -0.99 -0.37 -5.40
CA LEU A 324 0.24 -1.12 -5.12
C LEU A 324 0.90 -1.61 -6.40
N SER A 325 0.13 -2.17 -7.33
CA SER A 325 0.63 -2.61 -8.64
C SER A 325 1.25 -1.45 -9.45
N LYS A 326 0.62 -0.27 -9.46
CA LYS A 326 1.18 0.91 -10.16
C LYS A 326 2.41 1.48 -9.46
N MET A 327 2.39 1.57 -8.14
CA MET A 327 3.54 2.07 -7.39
C MET A 327 4.73 1.11 -7.47
N PHE A 328 4.50 -0.21 -7.49
CA PHE A 328 5.55 -1.18 -7.76
C PHE A 328 6.20 -0.94 -9.12
N PHE A 329 5.40 -0.83 -10.18
CA PHE A 329 5.92 -0.53 -11.52
C PHE A 329 6.71 0.78 -11.58
N VAL A 330 6.19 1.84 -10.95
CA VAL A 330 6.86 3.15 -10.90
C VAL A 330 8.19 3.08 -10.15
N ILE A 331 8.24 2.44 -8.98
CA ILE A 331 9.45 2.37 -8.15
C ILE A 331 10.49 1.44 -8.78
N ASP A 332 10.08 0.30 -9.35
CA ASP A 332 10.97 -0.67 -9.98
C ASP A 332 11.65 -0.09 -11.24
N GLY A 333 10.91 0.70 -12.03
CA GLY A 333 11.42 1.34 -13.24
C GLY A 333 11.74 2.84 -13.09
N LEU A 334 11.87 3.35 -11.86
CA LEU A 334 12.05 4.78 -11.62
C LEU A 334 13.36 5.27 -12.26
N ILE A 335 13.26 6.30 -13.10
CA ILE A 335 14.43 6.92 -13.73
C ILE A 335 14.98 7.97 -12.77
N VAL A 336 16.23 7.80 -12.36
CA VAL A 336 16.93 8.71 -11.43
C VAL A 336 18.04 9.43 -12.18
N ASN A 337 17.98 10.77 -12.22
CA ASN A 337 18.98 11.60 -12.86
C ASN A 337 19.94 12.20 -11.82
N ALA A 338 20.92 11.40 -11.41
CA ALA A 338 21.92 11.80 -10.40
C ALA A 338 22.71 13.04 -10.81
N LYS A 339 23.06 13.16 -12.11
CA LYS A 339 23.76 14.34 -12.62
C LYS A 339 22.91 15.60 -12.45
N ARG A 340 21.61 15.53 -12.77
CA ARG A 340 20.71 16.67 -12.57
C ARG A 340 20.51 17.03 -11.10
N MET A 341 20.46 16.03 -10.21
CA MET A 341 20.43 16.27 -8.76
C MET A 341 21.66 17.06 -8.30
N GLU A 342 22.84 16.73 -8.80
CA GLU A 342 24.08 17.44 -8.52
C GLU A 342 24.08 18.88 -9.09
N GLU A 343 23.66 19.05 -10.35
CA GLU A 343 23.50 20.37 -10.98
C GLU A 343 22.56 21.28 -10.17
N ASN A 344 21.46 20.73 -9.64
CA ASN A 344 20.48 21.49 -8.87
C ASN A 344 21.02 21.98 -7.50
N ILE A 345 22.03 21.31 -6.93
CA ILE A 345 22.71 21.80 -5.72
C ILE A 345 23.41 23.15 -6.00
N ALA A 346 23.99 23.29 -7.20
CA ALA A 346 24.69 24.50 -7.61
C ALA A 346 23.76 25.66 -8.01
N LEU A 347 22.44 25.42 -8.14
CA LEU A 347 21.47 26.41 -8.64
C LEU A 347 21.48 27.73 -7.86
N THR A 348 21.64 27.66 -6.55
CA THR A 348 21.67 28.82 -5.64
C THR A 348 23.09 29.33 -5.40
N LYS A 349 24.06 28.91 -6.21
CA LYS A 349 25.44 29.42 -6.26
C LYS A 349 26.13 29.48 -4.89
N GLY A 350 25.95 28.43 -4.09
CA GLY A 350 26.57 28.26 -2.78
C GLY A 350 25.81 28.87 -1.60
N LEU A 351 24.64 29.47 -1.80
CA LEU A 351 23.83 30.03 -0.70
C LEU A 351 23.39 28.99 0.33
N ILE A 352 23.27 27.72 -0.07
CA ILE A 352 22.95 26.59 0.80
C ILE A 352 23.98 26.38 1.93
N PHE A 353 25.19 26.97 1.80
CA PHE A 353 26.24 26.88 2.81
C PHE A 353 26.23 28.07 3.80
N SER A 354 25.33 29.04 3.63
CA SER A 354 25.23 30.24 4.48
C SER A 354 25.13 29.92 5.98
N GLN A 355 24.28 28.98 6.37
CA GLN A 355 24.16 28.53 7.76
C GLN A 355 25.48 27.96 8.29
N ARG A 356 26.23 27.22 7.47
CA ARG A 356 27.51 26.66 7.89
C ARG A 356 28.57 27.73 8.09
N VAL A 357 28.59 28.79 7.28
CA VAL A 357 29.48 29.93 7.51
C VAL A 357 29.12 30.61 8.84
N LEU A 358 27.83 30.85 9.09
CA LEU A 358 27.35 31.43 10.35
C LEU A 358 27.82 30.60 11.55
N LEU A 359 27.62 29.27 11.51
CA LEU A 359 28.04 28.38 12.58
C LEU A 359 29.56 28.32 12.76
N ALA A 360 30.33 28.40 11.66
CA ALA A 360 31.79 28.45 11.72
C ALA A 360 32.29 29.74 12.40
N LEU A 361 31.68 30.89 12.09
CA LEU A 361 31.97 32.17 12.77
C LEU A 361 31.60 32.13 14.25
N ALA A 362 30.42 31.59 14.58
CA ALA A 362 29.98 31.44 15.97
C ALA A 362 30.92 30.55 16.79
N LYS A 363 31.43 29.46 16.19
CA LYS A 363 32.41 28.57 16.82
C LYS A 363 33.75 29.26 17.12
N LYS A 364 34.06 30.35 16.42
CA LYS A 364 35.26 31.19 16.64
C LYS A 364 35.03 32.30 17.67
N GLY A 365 33.88 32.32 18.34
CA GLY A 365 33.57 33.24 19.43
C GLY A 365 32.75 34.46 19.02
N LEU A 366 32.35 34.60 17.75
CA LEU A 366 31.50 35.70 17.31
C LEU A 366 30.05 35.50 17.80
N PRO A 367 29.41 36.49 18.44
CA PRO A 367 27.99 36.39 18.80
C PRO A 367 27.12 36.06 17.58
N ARG A 368 26.10 35.22 17.79
CA ARG A 368 25.27 34.69 16.70
C ARG A 368 24.64 35.79 15.83
N ASP A 369 24.15 36.85 16.45
CA ASP A 369 23.50 37.96 15.73
C ASP A 369 24.49 38.74 14.87
N GLU A 370 25.73 38.89 15.33
CA GLU A 370 26.80 39.50 14.54
C GLU A 370 27.21 38.58 13.38
N ALA A 371 27.39 37.28 13.64
CA ALA A 371 27.66 36.28 12.61
C ALA A 371 26.56 36.25 11.53
N TYR A 372 25.29 36.39 11.94
CA TYR A 372 24.16 36.46 11.03
C TYR A 372 24.27 37.67 10.11
N ARG A 373 24.51 38.88 10.65
CA ARG A 373 24.66 40.10 9.84
C ARG A 373 25.82 39.99 8.84
N LEU A 374 26.97 39.44 9.27
CA LEU A 374 28.13 39.25 8.39
C LEU A 374 27.88 38.27 7.24
N VAL A 375 26.96 37.32 7.42
CA VAL A 375 26.60 36.33 6.39
C VAL A 375 25.46 36.83 5.51
N GLN A 376 24.53 37.60 6.06
CA GLN A 376 23.32 38.04 5.38
C GLN A 376 23.62 38.99 4.21
N GLU A 377 24.45 40.01 4.40
CA GLU A 377 24.74 40.98 3.33
C GLU A 377 25.37 40.31 2.09
N PRO A 378 26.41 39.47 2.21
CA PRO A 378 26.98 38.80 1.05
C PRO A 378 26.03 37.76 0.44
N ALA A 379 25.14 37.16 1.25
CA ALA A 379 24.14 36.22 0.76
C ALA A 379 23.04 36.92 -0.07
N MET A 380 22.52 38.05 0.40
CA MET A 380 21.55 38.85 -0.34
C MET A 380 22.14 39.33 -1.66
N ARG A 381 23.38 39.81 -1.64
CA ARG A 381 24.10 40.21 -2.87
C ARG A 381 24.37 39.05 -3.81
N ALA A 382 24.71 37.87 -3.31
CA ALA A 382 24.87 36.69 -4.17
C ALA A 382 23.56 36.36 -4.92
N HIS A 383 22.42 36.54 -4.24
CA HIS A 383 21.10 36.36 -4.84
C HIS A 383 20.78 37.43 -5.89
N GLU A 384 20.90 38.71 -5.52
CA GLU A 384 20.55 39.86 -6.37
C GLU A 384 21.49 40.02 -7.58
N GLU A 385 22.80 39.88 -7.36
CA GLU A 385 23.82 40.04 -8.40
C GLU A 385 24.06 38.73 -9.20
N GLY A 386 23.46 37.62 -8.77
CA GLY A 386 23.68 36.31 -9.38
C GLY A 386 25.14 35.83 -9.27
N LYS A 387 25.88 36.23 -8.24
CA LYS A 387 27.28 35.82 -8.00
C LYS A 387 27.36 34.60 -7.09
N HIS A 388 28.50 33.91 -7.12
CA HIS A 388 28.73 32.78 -6.21
C HIS A 388 28.97 33.29 -4.78
N PHE A 389 28.24 32.78 -3.80
CA PHE A 389 28.31 33.23 -2.41
C PHE A 389 29.75 33.18 -1.85
N TYR A 390 30.49 32.10 -2.13
CA TYR A 390 31.92 32.00 -1.78
C TYR A 390 32.76 33.16 -2.31
N SER A 391 32.51 33.62 -3.53
CA SER A 391 33.28 34.70 -4.16
C SER A 391 33.07 36.05 -3.48
N LEU A 392 31.90 36.29 -2.89
CA LEU A 392 31.61 37.52 -2.17
C LEU A 392 32.17 37.50 -0.74
N ILE A 393 32.11 36.34 -0.08
CA ILE A 393 32.47 36.24 1.33
C ILE A 393 33.96 36.05 1.58
N LYS A 394 34.71 35.47 0.63
CA LYS A 394 36.17 35.25 0.76
C LYS A 394 36.99 36.55 0.87
N ASP A 395 36.45 37.64 0.31
CA ASP A 395 37.10 38.96 0.27
C ASP A 395 36.63 39.88 1.42
N SER A 396 35.67 39.42 2.23
CA SER A 396 35.22 40.15 3.42
C SER A 396 36.30 40.16 4.50
N ARG A 397 36.84 41.36 4.79
CA ARG A 397 37.84 41.55 5.85
C ARG A 397 37.31 41.12 7.22
N GLU A 398 36.02 41.32 7.49
CA GLU A 398 35.40 40.98 8.77
C GLU A 398 35.30 39.47 8.96
N VAL A 399 34.92 38.71 7.92
CA VAL A 399 34.91 37.24 7.96
C VAL A 399 36.33 36.69 8.07
N ARG A 400 37.29 37.28 7.34
CA ARG A 400 38.70 36.87 7.32
C ARG A 400 39.44 37.08 8.65
N ARG A 401 38.90 37.84 9.60
CA ARG A 401 39.41 37.93 10.98
C ARG A 401 39.21 36.64 11.77
N TYR A 402 38.20 35.85 11.43
CA TYR A 402 37.81 34.64 12.16
C TYR A 402 38.09 33.34 11.40
N LEU A 403 37.99 33.37 10.07
CA LEU A 403 38.17 32.20 9.20
C LEU A 403 39.27 32.44 8.18
N SER A 404 40.25 31.54 8.13
CA SER A 404 41.23 31.47 7.03
C SER A 404 40.56 31.07 5.71
N LEU A 405 41.24 31.29 4.58
CA LEU A 405 40.71 30.85 3.28
C LEU A 405 40.50 29.33 3.20
N VAL A 406 41.36 28.56 3.85
CA VAL A 406 41.25 27.10 3.90
C VAL A 406 39.99 26.71 4.67
N GLU A 407 39.83 27.22 5.90
CA GLU A 407 38.65 26.96 6.72
C GLU A 407 37.35 27.40 6.03
N LEU A 408 37.38 28.56 5.35
CA LEU A 408 36.23 29.06 4.61
C LEU A 408 35.91 28.18 3.39
N SER A 409 36.92 27.68 2.67
CA SER A 409 36.73 26.75 1.57
C SER A 409 36.10 25.43 2.03
N ASP A 410 36.55 24.89 3.17
CA ASP A 410 36.03 23.64 3.74
C ASP A 410 34.55 23.74 4.16
N VAL A 411 34.08 24.96 4.47
CA VAL A 411 32.68 25.23 4.78
C VAL A 411 31.77 24.98 3.57
N PHE A 412 32.28 25.13 2.34
CA PHE A 412 31.53 24.98 1.09
C PHE A 412 31.61 23.55 0.50
N SER A 413 31.91 22.54 1.33
CA SER A 413 31.80 21.11 0.97
C SER A 413 30.41 20.54 1.32
N VAL A 414 29.94 19.49 0.64
CA VAL A 414 28.71 18.76 1.03
C VAL A 414 28.96 17.67 2.08
N ASP A 415 30.21 17.23 2.27
CA ASP A 415 30.56 16.03 3.05
C ASP A 415 29.99 16.02 4.49
N PRO A 416 30.00 17.16 5.22
CA PRO A 416 29.46 17.17 6.57
C PRO A 416 27.97 16.84 6.67
N SER A 417 27.18 17.15 5.63
CA SER A 417 25.76 16.79 5.55
C SER A 417 25.55 15.29 5.26
N LEU A 418 26.57 14.60 4.76
CA LEU A 418 26.51 13.19 4.34
C LEU A 418 27.10 12.22 5.36
N ARG A 419 27.85 12.71 6.36
CA ARG A 419 28.63 11.90 7.31
C ARG A 419 27.82 10.85 8.10
N HIS A 420 26.51 11.07 8.28
CA HIS A 420 25.62 10.19 9.04
C HIS A 420 24.67 9.35 8.17
N VAL A 421 24.82 9.38 6.84
CA VAL A 421 23.97 8.59 5.93
C VAL A 421 23.99 7.11 6.33
N ASP A 422 25.17 6.52 6.48
CA ASP A 422 25.28 5.10 6.85
C ASP A 422 24.73 4.79 8.25
N ASP A 423 24.85 5.73 9.19
CA ASP A 423 24.29 5.57 10.53
C ASP A 423 22.76 5.46 10.48
N ILE A 424 22.11 6.26 9.62
CA ILE A 424 20.66 6.22 9.43
C ILE A 424 20.22 4.93 8.73
N PHE A 425 20.95 4.48 7.71
CA PHE A 425 20.64 3.20 7.03
C PHE A 425 20.77 1.98 7.96
N ARG A 426 21.71 1.99 8.91
CA ARG A 426 21.80 0.93 9.95
C ARG A 426 20.57 0.90 10.86
N ARG A 427 19.96 2.05 11.18
CA ARG A 427 18.79 2.11 12.08
C ARG A 427 17.59 1.32 11.55
N VAL A 428 17.46 1.21 10.24
CA VAL A 428 16.35 0.47 9.60
C VAL A 428 16.77 -0.90 9.09
N GLY A 429 17.99 -1.36 9.43
CA GLY A 429 18.46 -2.71 9.12
C GLY A 429 18.94 -2.93 7.68
N LEU A 430 19.10 -1.87 6.87
CA LEU A 430 19.61 -2.00 5.49
C LEU A 430 21.15 -2.03 5.40
N LEU A 431 21.84 -1.78 6.51
CA LEU A 431 23.28 -1.96 6.65
C LEU A 431 23.61 -2.75 7.91
N LYS A 432 24.67 -3.55 7.85
CA LYS A 432 25.18 -4.27 9.01
C LYS A 432 25.56 -3.30 10.12
N PRO A 433 25.36 -3.66 11.41
CA PRO A 433 25.95 -2.94 12.53
C PRO A 433 27.44 -2.71 12.31
N ARG A 434 28.00 -1.62 12.83
CA ARG A 434 29.46 -1.52 12.89
C ARG A 434 29.94 -2.64 13.79
N ASP A 435 30.90 -3.43 13.33
CA ASP A 435 31.65 -4.28 14.24
C ASP A 435 32.23 -3.36 15.32
N VAL A 436 31.86 -3.60 16.57
CA VAL A 436 32.51 -2.93 17.69
C VAL A 436 33.91 -3.52 17.74
N ASP A 437 34.83 -2.89 17.02
CA ASP A 437 36.20 -3.33 16.96
C ASP A 437 36.75 -3.31 18.39
N SER A 438 37.14 -4.48 18.85
CA SER A 438 37.59 -4.80 20.21
C SER A 438 39.01 -4.26 20.47
N ARG A 439 39.28 -3.00 20.10
CA ARG A 439 40.59 -2.37 20.23
C ARG A 439 40.47 -0.88 20.51
N THR A 440 40.07 -0.52 21.72
CA THR A 440 40.51 0.70 22.42
C THR A 440 40.16 0.61 23.91
N SER A 441 40.87 -0.27 24.63
CA SER A 441 41.06 -0.15 26.07
C SER A 441 42.53 -0.40 26.42
N GLY A 442 43.40 0.45 25.86
CA GLY A 442 44.77 0.58 26.32
C GLY A 442 44.81 1.41 27.61
N GLY A 443 44.71 0.73 28.75
CA GLY A 443 45.02 1.27 30.08
C GLY A 443 45.88 0.26 30.85
N PRO A 444 46.91 0.68 31.60
CA PRO A 444 47.95 -0.22 32.07
C PRO A 444 47.42 -1.06 33.25
N ARG A 445 47.43 -2.39 33.10
CA ARG A 445 47.23 -3.30 34.23
C ARG A 445 48.57 -3.73 34.82
N SER A 446 48.81 -3.28 36.05
CA SER A 446 49.85 -3.76 36.95
C SER A 446 49.57 -5.18 37.45
N LYS A 447 50.66 -5.89 37.75
CA LYS A 447 50.75 -7.28 38.21
C LYS A 447 50.12 -7.55 39.59
N SER A 448 49.55 -8.74 39.75
CA SER A 448 49.50 -9.66 40.93
C SER A 448 48.18 -10.46 40.86
N SER A 449 48.00 -11.70 41.29
CA SER A 449 48.79 -12.77 41.90
C SER A 449 48.02 -14.10 41.72
N ARG A 450 48.71 -15.23 41.88
CA ARG A 450 48.26 -16.63 41.75
C ARG A 450 47.13 -17.06 42.69
N SER A 451 46.30 -18.02 42.24
CA SER A 451 45.94 -19.31 42.91
C SER A 451 44.91 -20.08 42.03
N HIS A 452 45.28 -21.19 41.38
CA HIS A 452 45.00 -22.60 41.76
C HIS A 452 43.58 -22.90 42.29
N SER A 453 42.76 -23.55 41.46
CA SER A 453 41.87 -24.66 41.88
C SER A 453 41.26 -25.38 40.67
N THR A 454 41.49 -26.69 40.64
CA THR A 454 40.98 -27.75 39.75
C THR A 454 39.51 -28.12 39.98
N ARG A 455 38.75 -28.43 38.90
CA ARG A 455 37.78 -29.57 38.79
C ARG A 455 37.12 -29.58 37.40
N THR A 456 37.49 -30.46 36.46
CA THR A 456 36.96 -31.80 36.12
C THR A 456 35.49 -31.92 35.67
N LYS A 457 35.32 -32.57 34.50
CA LYS A 457 34.24 -33.42 33.94
C LYS A 457 33.38 -32.80 32.83
N GLN A 458 33.59 -33.27 31.58
CA GLN A 458 32.79 -34.30 30.83
C GLN A 458 31.45 -33.72 30.37
N SER A 459 30.95 -33.84 29.13
CA SER A 459 31.09 -34.81 28.03
C SER A 459 30.32 -34.18 26.84
N ALA A 460 30.88 -34.10 25.63
CA ALA A 460 30.86 -35.08 24.54
C ALA A 460 29.61 -35.07 23.62
N ASN A 461 29.92 -35.15 22.32
CA ASN A 461 29.14 -35.49 21.11
C ASN A 461 28.61 -34.29 20.30
N ALA A 462 29.16 -33.90 19.15
CA ALA A 462 29.65 -34.60 17.95
C ALA A 462 28.55 -35.10 17.01
N ILE A 463 28.34 -34.38 15.90
CA ILE A 463 27.83 -34.85 14.59
C ILE A 463 28.57 -33.98 13.55
N GLN A 464 29.68 -34.47 12.99
CA GLN A 464 29.80 -35.19 11.71
C GLN A 464 29.39 -34.39 10.46
N THR A 465 30.43 -33.93 9.78
CA THR A 465 30.57 -33.52 8.38
C THR A 465 30.52 -34.72 7.44
N THR A 466 29.91 -34.57 6.26
CA THR A 466 30.36 -35.18 5.00
C THR A 466 29.94 -34.31 3.82
N ASP A 467 30.91 -34.10 2.93
CA ASP A 467 30.89 -33.40 1.64
C ASP A 467 30.27 -34.24 0.50
N GLU A 468 30.29 -33.64 -0.70
CA GLU A 468 30.18 -34.20 -2.07
C GLU A 468 28.75 -34.42 -2.61
N GLU A 469 28.39 -34.16 -3.88
CA GLU A 469 29.06 -33.66 -5.08
C GLU A 469 27.98 -33.28 -6.13
N THR A 470 28.36 -32.38 -7.05
CA THR A 470 27.94 -32.15 -8.45
C THR A 470 26.66 -32.74 -9.07
N GLY A 471 25.97 -31.92 -9.87
CA GLY A 471 25.00 -32.38 -10.88
C GLY A 471 24.36 -31.27 -11.72
N ASP A 472 25.04 -30.89 -12.80
CA ASP A 472 24.55 -30.03 -13.90
C ASP A 472 23.36 -30.67 -14.64
N VAL A 473 22.24 -29.98 -14.83
CA VAL A 473 21.27 -30.29 -15.91
C VAL A 473 20.62 -29.01 -16.46
N GLN A 474 20.73 -28.89 -17.79
CA GLN A 474 20.30 -27.82 -18.67
C GLN A 474 18.78 -27.56 -18.71
N ALA A 475 18.43 -26.28 -18.90
CA ALA A 475 17.10 -25.81 -19.29
C ALA A 475 16.91 -25.85 -20.83
N PRO A 476 15.71 -26.18 -21.34
CA PRO A 476 15.37 -25.90 -22.73
C PRO A 476 14.54 -24.61 -22.89
N ALA A 477 14.93 -23.84 -23.91
CA ALA A 477 14.29 -22.64 -24.40
C ALA A 477 12.93 -22.92 -25.07
N ALA A 478 11.92 -22.09 -24.79
CA ALA A 478 10.63 -22.11 -25.49
C ALA A 478 10.54 -20.94 -26.49
N GLN A 479 10.30 -21.30 -27.75
CA GLN A 479 10.22 -20.45 -28.92
C GLN A 479 8.88 -19.68 -29.03
N VAL A 480 9.00 -18.49 -29.63
CA VAL A 480 7.93 -17.60 -30.09
C VAL A 480 7.20 -18.18 -31.31
N PRO A 481 5.86 -18.14 -31.40
CA PRO A 481 5.16 -18.30 -32.67
C PRO A 481 4.80 -16.95 -33.31
N LYS A 482 5.18 -16.83 -34.60
CA LYS A 482 4.84 -15.76 -35.54
C LYS A 482 3.35 -15.78 -35.92
N LYS A 483 2.79 -14.59 -36.16
CA LYS A 483 1.50 -14.35 -36.83
C LYS A 483 1.47 -14.91 -38.27
N PRO A 484 0.29 -15.28 -38.79
CA PRO A 484 0.00 -15.22 -40.21
C PRO A 484 -0.80 -13.96 -40.57
N ALA A 485 -0.54 -13.47 -41.78
CA ALA A 485 -1.23 -12.35 -42.40
C ALA A 485 -2.23 -12.83 -43.47
N SER A 486 -3.15 -11.93 -43.81
CA SER A 486 -3.96 -11.82 -45.03
C SER A 486 -5.37 -12.45 -45.02
N HIS A 487 -6.38 -11.58 -45.13
CA HIS A 487 -7.18 -11.50 -46.36
C HIS A 487 -7.93 -10.16 -46.47
N ARG A 488 -7.76 -9.51 -47.63
CA ARG A 488 -8.61 -8.44 -48.15
C ARG A 488 -9.90 -9.07 -48.71
N SER A 489 -11.05 -8.42 -48.50
CA SER A 489 -12.06 -8.31 -49.57
C SER A 489 -12.82 -6.99 -49.47
N ARG A 490 -13.09 -6.44 -50.66
CA ARG A 490 -13.79 -5.18 -50.96
C ARG A 490 -15.28 -5.42 -51.14
N ARG A 491 -16.11 -4.43 -50.79
CA ARG A 491 -17.35 -3.94 -51.45
C ARG A 491 -18.11 -3.12 -50.37
N GLY A 492 -18.66 -1.93 -50.57
CA GLY A 492 -18.92 -1.10 -51.74
C GLY A 492 -20.26 -0.37 -51.51
N SER A 493 -20.30 0.94 -51.82
CA SER A 493 -21.50 1.76 -52.16
C SER A 493 -22.51 2.09 -51.04
N ARG A 494 -22.70 3.34 -50.58
CA ARG A 494 -23.25 4.59 -51.19
C ARG A 494 -24.79 4.76 -51.03
N ARG A 495 -25.16 6.02 -50.69
CA ARG A 495 -26.47 6.75 -50.83
C ARG A 495 -27.55 6.45 -49.77
N ARG A 496 -28.45 7.37 -49.39
CA ARG A 496 -28.66 8.84 -49.42
C ARG A 496 -30.01 9.08 -48.68
N GLY A 497 -30.21 10.27 -48.11
CA GLY A 497 -31.55 10.86 -47.84
C GLY A 497 -31.78 11.17 -46.36
N SER A 498 -31.65 12.39 -45.84
CA SER A 498 -32.44 13.64 -46.05
C SER A 498 -33.90 13.57 -45.59
N LYS A 499 -34.24 14.32 -44.53
CA LYS A 499 -35.45 15.18 -44.34
C LYS A 499 -35.42 15.73 -42.90
N LYS A 500 -35.14 17.03 -42.71
CA LYS A 500 -36.06 18.18 -42.65
C LYS A 500 -36.63 18.45 -41.24
N LYS A 501 -36.14 19.52 -40.61
CA LYS A 501 -36.90 20.42 -39.72
C LYS A 501 -37.99 21.17 -40.54
N PRO A 502 -39.05 21.70 -39.91
CA PRO A 502 -39.07 23.07 -39.36
C PRO A 502 -39.59 23.09 -37.89
N ASP A 503 -39.26 23.98 -36.96
CA ASP A 503 -39.17 25.45 -36.85
C ASP A 503 -40.45 26.15 -36.32
N VAL A 504 -40.24 26.90 -35.21
CA VAL A 504 -40.90 28.12 -34.70
C VAL A 504 -42.18 28.06 -33.82
N GLY A 505 -42.07 28.75 -32.66
CA GLY A 505 -43.14 29.41 -31.89
C GLY A 505 -42.95 29.29 -30.35
N SER A 506 -42.22 30.18 -29.65
CA SER A 506 -42.66 31.42 -28.96
C SER A 506 -43.84 31.19 -27.98
N ALA A 507 -43.94 31.67 -26.73
CA ALA A 507 -43.24 32.64 -25.89
C ALA A 507 -43.82 32.52 -24.45
N GLY A 508 -43.17 33.15 -23.45
CA GLY A 508 -43.76 33.52 -22.15
C GLY A 508 -42.91 33.09 -20.94
N THR A 509 -41.99 33.90 -20.40
CA THR A 509 -42.15 35.00 -19.41
C THR A 509 -42.70 34.60 -18.03
N GLY A 510 -41.93 34.92 -16.97
CA GLY A 510 -42.31 34.93 -15.54
C GLY A 510 -41.20 34.33 -14.66
N GLU A 511 -40.16 35.07 -14.26
CA GLU A 511 -40.01 35.81 -12.99
C GLU A 511 -40.25 34.96 -11.72
N ILE A 512 -39.19 34.58 -10.98
CA ILE A 512 -38.55 35.24 -9.80
C ILE A 512 -39.34 35.02 -8.48
N ILE A 513 -38.57 34.94 -7.37
CA ILE A 513 -38.90 34.97 -5.92
C ILE A 513 -38.91 33.56 -5.29
N LYS A 514 -38.10 33.18 -4.29
CA LYS A 514 -37.08 33.85 -3.46
C LYS A 514 -36.11 32.79 -2.93
#